data_AF-A0A8H4TVF7-F1
#
_entry.id   AF-A0A8H4TVF7-F1
#
_cell.length_a   1.000
_cell.length_b   1.000
_cell.length_c   1.000
_cell.angle_alpha   90.00
_cell.angle_beta   90.00
_cell.angle_gamma   90.00
#
_symmetry.space_group_name_H-M   'P 1'
#
loop_
_entity.id
_entity.type
_entity.pdbx_description
1 polymer ?
#
loop_
_entity_poly.entity_id
_entity_poly.type
_entity_poly.pdbx_seq_one_letter_code
_entity_poly.pdbx_strand_id
1 'polypeptide(L)'
;MINPCIFREAVQNRTVKTAWSPDIVVTDVLLTFQTGSQVFYGVKTINTERSCWVWPDTDGLLWVIDGGDQLRTWQEDRQGPYIPYGRPAYEIEHVIGYYHSETGNTYAGIKWKGYTCPTWEAEAEVDRLLFSDTMAIEGFPSPYLMTGVYAYYAQI
;
A
#
# COMPACT_ATOMS: atom_id res chain seq x y z
N MET A 1 -19.35 17.93 -5.92
CA MET A 1 -18.52 16.97 -6.66
C MET A 1 -17.26 17.71 -7.09
N ILE A 2 -16.10 17.38 -6.52
CA ILE A 2 -14.82 18.02 -6.84
C ILE A 2 -14.11 17.13 -7.88
N ASN A 3 -13.53 17.75 -8.89
CA ASN A 3 -13.02 17.10 -10.09
C ASN A 3 -11.71 16.33 -9.76
N PRO A 4 -11.63 15.00 -10.02
CA PRO A 4 -10.46 14.18 -9.67
C PRO A 4 -9.15 14.66 -10.33
N CYS A 5 -9.23 15.38 -11.45
CA CYS A 5 -8.05 15.96 -12.12
C CYS A 5 -7.35 17.04 -11.27
N ILE A 6 -8.10 17.84 -10.50
CA ILE A 6 -7.54 18.94 -9.69
C ILE A 6 -6.63 18.39 -8.58
N PHE A 7 -6.94 17.20 -8.07
CA PHE A 7 -6.19 16.55 -6.99
C PHE A 7 -4.85 15.97 -7.46
N ARG A 8 -4.72 15.58 -8.72
CA ARG A 8 -3.46 15.05 -9.27
C ARG A 8 -2.41 16.14 -9.42
N GLU A 9 -2.78 17.28 -9.98
CA GLU A 9 -1.87 18.41 -10.20
C GLU A 9 -1.37 19.03 -8.88
N ALA A 10 -2.17 18.94 -7.82
CA ALA A 10 -1.82 19.52 -6.52
C ALA A 10 -0.64 18.85 -5.81
N VAL A 11 -0.30 17.61 -6.19
CA VAL A 11 0.67 16.76 -5.44
C VAL A 11 1.88 16.40 -6.30
N GLN A 12 1.71 16.28 -7.61
CA GLN A 12 2.79 15.90 -8.52
C GLN A 12 3.95 16.91 -8.48
N ASN A 13 5.19 16.41 -8.60
CA ASN A 13 6.44 17.20 -8.57
C ASN A 13 6.72 17.95 -7.26
N ARG A 14 5.94 17.74 -6.20
CA ARG A 14 6.22 18.30 -4.87
C ARG A 14 7.13 17.39 -4.06
N THR A 15 7.92 18.00 -3.18
CA THR A 15 8.78 17.30 -2.23
C THR A 15 7.97 16.77 -1.05
N VAL A 16 8.24 15.53 -0.67
CA VAL A 16 7.67 14.88 0.51
C VAL A 16 8.61 15.03 1.69
N LYS A 17 8.11 15.60 2.79
CA LYS A 17 8.82 15.59 4.06
C LYS A 17 8.86 14.16 4.61
N THR A 18 10.06 13.63 4.76
CA THR A 18 10.30 12.35 5.44
C THR A 18 11.39 12.52 6.48
N ALA A 19 11.45 11.60 7.45
CA ALA A 19 12.50 11.59 8.47
C ALA A 19 13.84 11.07 7.95
N TRP A 20 13.85 10.31 6.84
CA TRP A 20 15.03 9.59 6.35
C TRP A 20 15.68 10.23 5.12
N SER A 21 14.99 11.09 4.37
CA SER A 21 15.60 11.89 3.30
C SER A 21 14.80 13.17 3.04
N PRO A 22 15.48 14.32 2.82
CA PRO A 22 14.81 15.56 2.45
C PRO A 22 14.39 15.61 0.97
N ASP A 23 14.92 14.71 0.13
CA ASP A 23 14.92 14.84 -1.33
C ASP A 23 14.01 13.82 -2.04
N ILE A 24 12.88 13.49 -1.40
CA ILE A 24 11.84 12.62 -1.95
C ILE A 24 10.87 13.45 -2.79
N VAL A 25 10.73 13.14 -4.07
CA VAL A 25 9.87 13.88 -5.01
C VAL A 25 8.78 12.96 -5.55
N VAL A 26 7.54 13.45 -5.59
CA VAL A 26 6.41 12.74 -6.22
C VAL A 26 6.54 12.81 -7.74
N THR A 27 6.61 11.66 -8.40
CA THR A 27 6.56 11.59 -9.86
C THR A 27 5.14 11.41 -10.37
N ASP A 28 4.32 10.62 -9.67
CA ASP A 28 2.96 10.29 -10.08
C ASP A 28 2.01 10.11 -8.91
N VAL A 29 0.74 10.46 -9.14
CA VAL A 29 -0.36 10.17 -8.22
C VAL A 29 -1.14 8.97 -8.77
N LEU A 30 -1.03 7.84 -8.07
CA LEU A 30 -1.56 6.55 -8.49
C LEU A 30 -3.00 6.37 -7.99
N LEU A 31 -3.21 6.62 -6.69
CA LEU A 31 -4.49 6.47 -6.00
C LEU A 31 -4.81 7.70 -5.14
N THR A 32 -6.09 7.89 -4.84
CA THR A 32 -6.55 8.91 -3.90
C THR A 32 -7.61 8.31 -3.01
N PHE A 33 -7.53 8.56 -1.71
CA PHE A 33 -8.47 8.05 -0.74
C PHE A 33 -8.83 9.13 0.27
N GLN A 34 -10.12 9.35 0.49
CA GLN A 34 -10.61 10.33 1.43
C GLN A 34 -11.25 9.63 2.63
N THR A 35 -10.81 10.00 3.83
CA THR A 35 -11.45 9.59 5.09
C THR A 35 -11.72 10.82 5.95
N GLY A 36 -13.01 11.08 6.23
CA GLY A 36 -13.44 12.31 6.87
C GLY A 36 -12.98 13.56 6.10
N SER A 37 -12.27 14.45 6.79
CA SER A 37 -11.69 15.68 6.22
C SER A 37 -10.28 15.50 5.65
N GLN A 38 -9.70 14.30 5.72
CA GLN A 38 -8.34 14.03 5.27
C GLN A 38 -8.35 13.34 3.91
N VAL A 39 -7.49 13.81 3.00
CA VAL A 39 -7.26 13.19 1.69
C VAL A 39 -5.84 12.64 1.66
N PHE A 40 -5.74 11.35 1.39
CA PHE A 40 -4.52 10.59 1.21
C PHE A 40 -4.25 10.36 -0.27
N TYR A 41 -3.00 10.50 -0.67
CA TYR A 41 -2.53 10.29 -2.03
C TYR A 41 -1.54 9.14 -2.04
N GLY A 42 -1.89 8.09 -2.78
CA GLY A 42 -0.98 6.97 -3.06
C GLY A 42 -0.12 7.40 -4.23
N VAL A 43 1.18 7.54 -4.01
CA VAL A 43 2.10 8.18 -4.95
C VAL A 43 3.29 7.30 -5.28
N LYS A 44 3.80 7.44 -6.50
CA LYS A 44 5.14 7.00 -6.88
C LYS A 44 6.11 8.14 -6.61
N THR A 45 7.24 7.80 -6.00
CA THR A 45 8.28 8.78 -5.65
C THR A 45 9.65 8.30 -6.09
N ILE A 46 10.54 9.28 -6.21
CA ILE A 46 11.97 9.06 -6.41
C ILE A 46 12.73 9.76 -5.29
N ASN A 47 13.83 9.15 -4.84
CA ASN A 47 14.81 9.83 -4.02
C ASN A 47 15.87 10.44 -4.94
N THR A 48 15.97 11.76 -4.95
CA THR A 48 16.95 12.48 -5.79
C THR A 48 18.29 12.69 -5.09
N GLU A 49 18.43 12.24 -3.84
CA GLU A 49 19.66 12.31 -3.07
C GLU A 49 20.73 11.38 -3.65
N ARG A 50 21.82 11.96 -4.18
CA ARG A 50 22.91 11.21 -4.84
C ARG A 50 23.71 10.30 -3.89
N SER A 51 23.60 10.50 -2.58
CA SER A 51 24.32 9.76 -1.53
C SER A 51 23.52 8.61 -0.93
N CYS A 52 22.25 8.44 -1.30
CA CYS A 52 21.43 7.38 -0.74
C CYS A 52 21.76 6.02 -1.40
N TRP A 53 22.39 5.13 -0.65
CA TRP A 53 22.79 3.79 -1.09
C TRP A 53 21.63 2.80 -1.29
N VAL A 54 20.39 3.19 -1.04
CA VAL A 54 19.34 2.21 -0.74
C VAL A 54 18.01 2.61 -1.34
N TRP A 55 17.83 2.39 -2.65
CA TRP A 55 16.54 1.89 -3.17
C TRP A 55 16.86 0.96 -4.34
N PRO A 56 16.91 -0.37 -4.12
CA PRO A 56 17.01 -1.33 -5.21
C PRO A 56 15.67 -1.37 -5.95
N ASP A 57 15.65 -0.97 -7.23
CA ASP A 57 14.68 -1.28 -8.30
C ASP A 57 13.17 -1.33 -7.96
N THR A 58 12.75 -0.72 -6.86
CA THR A 58 11.38 -0.73 -6.37
C THR A 58 10.82 0.66 -6.51
N ASP A 59 9.61 0.76 -7.10
CA ASP A 59 8.89 2.02 -7.16
C ASP A 59 8.78 2.57 -5.74
N GLY A 60 9.22 3.81 -5.53
CA GLY A 60 9.18 4.47 -4.21
C GLY A 60 7.74 4.78 -3.83
N LEU A 61 6.95 3.77 -3.48
CA LEU A 61 5.53 3.89 -3.22
C LEU A 61 5.30 4.43 -1.81
N LEU A 62 4.57 5.54 -1.73
CA LEU A 62 4.21 6.16 -0.45
C LEU A 62 2.72 6.52 -0.43
N TRP A 63 2.18 6.65 0.78
CA TRP A 63 0.94 7.39 1.04
C TRP A 63 1.30 8.71 1.70
N VAL A 64 0.83 9.80 1.11
CA VAL A 64 1.12 11.17 1.58
C VAL A 64 -0.17 11.96 1.79
N ILE A 65 -0.09 12.96 2.65
CA ILE A 65 -1.16 13.94 2.86
C ILE A 65 -0.63 15.33 2.58
N ASP A 66 -1.50 16.19 2.06
CA ASP A 66 -1.19 17.61 1.90
C ASP A 66 -1.43 18.35 3.21
N GLY A 67 -0.34 18.85 3.81
CA GLY A 67 -0.40 19.70 5.01
C GLY A 67 -0.62 21.18 4.71
N GLY A 68 -0.85 21.56 3.45
CA GLY A 68 -0.86 22.94 2.98
C GLY A 68 0.52 23.34 2.47
N ASP A 69 1.47 23.57 3.38
CA ASP A 69 2.81 24.05 3.01
C ASP A 69 3.71 22.94 2.44
N GLN A 70 3.51 21.70 2.86
CA GLN A 70 4.34 20.57 2.43
C GLN A 70 3.56 19.26 2.42
N LEU A 71 3.94 18.36 1.52
CA LEU A 71 3.51 16.97 1.57
C LEU A 71 4.23 16.26 2.71
N ARG A 72 3.52 15.44 3.47
CA ARG A 72 4.12 14.64 4.55
C ARG A 72 3.65 13.20 4.46
N THR A 73 4.54 12.29 4.83
CA THR A 73 4.15 10.91 5.13
C THR A 73 3.38 10.87 6.45
N TRP A 74 2.43 9.95 6.56
CA TRP A 74 1.77 9.71 7.84
C TRP A 74 2.72 8.92 8.76
N GLN A 75 3.44 9.63 9.64
CA GLN A 75 4.44 9.04 10.55
C GLN A 75 3.99 9.02 12.02
N GLU A 76 2.69 9.00 12.32
CA GLU A 76 2.25 9.05 13.71
C GLU A 76 2.33 7.66 14.39
N ASP A 77 3.34 7.52 15.26
CA ASP A 77 3.43 6.81 16.56
C ASP A 77 2.99 5.34 16.68
N ARG A 78 2.48 4.73 15.62
CA ARG A 78 2.12 3.32 15.58
C ARG A 78 2.80 2.69 14.38
N GLN A 79 3.56 1.62 14.63
CA GLN A 79 3.99 0.71 13.57
C GLN A 79 2.75 0.38 12.74
N GLY A 80 2.86 0.58 11.42
CA GLY A 80 1.75 0.30 10.50
C GLY A 80 1.25 -1.14 10.67
N PRO A 81 0.04 -1.46 10.18
CA PRO A 81 -0.51 -2.79 10.22
C PRO A 81 0.52 -3.83 9.77
N TYR A 82 1.03 -4.57 10.74
CA TYR A 82 1.97 -5.65 10.47
C TYR A 82 1.14 -6.88 10.12
N ILE A 83 1.49 -7.52 9.01
CA ILE A 83 0.92 -8.79 8.58
C ILE A 83 1.95 -9.89 8.92
N PRO A 84 2.06 -10.35 10.19
CA PRO A 84 2.84 -11.55 10.47
C PRO A 84 2.18 -12.75 9.81
N TYR A 85 3.03 -13.64 9.28
CA TYR A 85 2.71 -14.97 8.77
C TYR A 85 1.43 -15.57 9.38
N GLY A 86 0.31 -15.41 8.66
CA GLY A 86 -0.93 -16.17 8.90
C GLY A 86 -2.09 -15.45 9.58
N ARG A 87 -1.95 -14.21 10.10
CA ARG A 87 -3.12 -13.39 10.49
C ARG A 87 -2.76 -11.90 10.60
N PRO A 88 -3.51 -11.01 9.95
CA PRO A 88 -3.23 -9.59 10.06
C PRO A 88 -3.69 -9.11 11.44
N ALA A 89 -2.92 -8.21 12.06
CA ALA A 89 -3.34 -7.57 13.31
C ALA A 89 -4.59 -6.67 13.11
N TYR A 90 -4.96 -6.42 11.85
CA TYR A 90 -6.06 -5.55 11.43
C TYR A 90 -6.88 -6.22 10.32
N GLU A 91 -8.20 -6.06 10.36
CA GLU A 91 -9.08 -6.45 9.25
C GLU A 91 -8.96 -5.44 8.10
N ILE A 92 -9.08 -5.91 6.85
CA ILE A 92 -9.20 -5.01 5.69
C ILE A 92 -10.57 -4.32 5.77
N GLU A 93 -10.57 -2.99 5.73
CA GLU A 93 -11.79 -2.18 5.66
C GLU A 93 -12.17 -1.92 4.20
N HIS A 94 -11.19 -1.47 3.39
CA HIS A 94 -11.38 -1.23 1.97
C HIS A 94 -10.11 -1.54 1.16
N VAL A 95 -10.30 -2.14 -0.02
CA VAL A 95 -9.31 -2.09 -1.10
C VAL A 95 -9.57 -0.84 -1.92
N ILE A 96 -8.63 0.10 -1.90
CA ILE A 96 -8.76 1.42 -2.54
C ILE A 96 -8.57 1.29 -4.05
N GLY A 97 -7.66 0.43 -4.47
CA GLY A 97 -7.32 0.20 -5.86
C GLY A 97 -5.97 -0.49 -6.00
N TYR A 98 -5.56 -0.69 -7.25
CA TYR A 98 -4.35 -1.42 -7.59
C TYR A 98 -3.43 -0.57 -8.46
N TYR A 99 -2.13 -0.74 -8.29
CA TYR A 99 -1.08 -0.19 -9.12
C TYR A 99 -0.24 -1.35 -9.67
N HIS A 100 0.02 -1.31 -10.98
CA HIS A 100 0.89 -2.26 -11.65
C HIS A 100 2.19 -1.55 -12.00
N SER A 101 3.30 -2.02 -11.45
CA SER A 101 4.62 -1.47 -11.73
C SER A 101 5.09 -1.83 -13.14
N GLU A 102 6.04 -1.04 -13.64
CA GLU A 102 6.73 -1.32 -14.91
C GLU A 102 7.54 -2.63 -14.84
N THR A 103 7.91 -3.06 -13.63
CA THR A 103 8.58 -4.35 -13.37
C THR A 103 7.64 -5.54 -13.28
N GLY A 104 6.32 -5.34 -13.45
CA GLY A 104 5.31 -6.39 -13.45
C GLY A 104 4.81 -6.80 -12.05
N ASN A 105 5.14 -6.04 -11.01
CA ASN A 105 4.59 -6.25 -9.67
C ASN A 105 3.25 -5.52 -9.52
N THR A 106 2.32 -6.12 -8.78
CA THR A 106 1.03 -5.49 -8.45
C THR A 106 0.99 -5.13 -6.97
N TYR A 107 0.61 -3.89 -6.68
CA TYR A 107 0.43 -3.36 -5.33
C TYR A 107 -1.01 -2.90 -5.13
N ALA A 108 -1.61 -3.29 -4.01
CA ALA A 108 -2.93 -2.84 -3.60
C ALA A 108 -2.81 -1.72 -2.57
N GLY A 109 -3.59 -0.66 -2.74
CA GLY A 109 -3.80 0.35 -1.72
C GLY A 109 -4.84 -0.16 -0.72
N ILE A 110 -4.45 -0.37 0.54
CA ILE A 110 -5.33 -0.96 1.56
C ILE A 110 -5.64 0.04 2.65
N LYS A 111 -6.94 0.22 2.93
CA LYS A 111 -7.41 0.85 4.17
C LYS A 111 -7.74 -0.26 5.17
N TRP A 112 -7.07 -0.22 6.31
CA TRP A 112 -7.28 -1.16 7.41
C TRP A 112 -8.26 -0.62 8.44
N LYS A 113 -9.06 -1.52 9.01
CA LYS A 113 -10.03 -1.17 10.06
C LYS A 113 -9.31 -0.68 11.30
N GLY A 114 -9.69 0.49 11.79
CA GLY A 114 -9.08 1.07 13.00
C GLY A 114 -7.67 1.68 12.81
N TYR A 115 -7.14 1.70 11.59
CA TYR A 115 -5.90 2.39 11.25
C TYR A 115 -6.17 3.50 10.23
N THR A 116 -5.72 4.72 10.52
CA THR A 116 -6.13 5.92 9.77
C THR A 116 -5.53 5.97 8.37
N CYS A 117 -4.22 5.75 8.25
CA CYS A 117 -3.51 5.88 6.98
C CYS A 117 -3.61 4.59 6.15
N PRO A 118 -3.89 4.67 4.84
CA PRO A 118 -3.73 3.52 3.97
C PRO A 118 -2.27 3.03 3.88
N THR A 119 -2.09 1.78 3.46
CA THR A 119 -0.78 1.20 3.13
C THR A 119 -0.75 0.67 1.70
N TRP A 120 0.46 0.43 1.20
CA TRP A 120 0.68 -0.32 -0.04
C TRP A 120 1.06 -1.74 0.35
N GLU A 121 0.34 -2.72 -0.17
CA GLU A 121 0.59 -4.14 0.05
C GLU A 121 0.80 -4.85 -1.27
N ALA A 122 1.67 -5.86 -1.32
CA ALA A 122 1.78 -6.71 -2.49
C ALA A 122 0.49 -7.51 -2.69
N GLU A 123 0.00 -7.60 -3.93
CA GLU A 123 -1.22 -8.34 -4.27
C GLU A 123 -1.22 -9.77 -3.69
N ALA A 124 -0.09 -10.47 -3.84
CA ALA A 124 0.07 -11.83 -3.32
C ALA A 124 -0.12 -11.94 -1.79
N GLU A 125 0.20 -10.90 -1.02
CA GLU A 125 -0.05 -10.91 0.44
C GLU A 125 -1.52 -10.61 0.75
N VAL A 126 -2.16 -9.72 0.00
CA VAL A 126 -3.60 -9.42 0.14
C VAL A 126 -4.44 -10.65 -0.21
N ASP A 127 -4.11 -11.34 -1.29
CA ASP A 127 -4.78 -12.58 -1.70
C ASP A 127 -4.70 -13.64 -0.60
N ARG A 128 -3.52 -13.85 -0.02
CA ARG A 128 -3.34 -14.78 1.11
C ARG A 128 -4.27 -14.47 2.27
N LEU A 129 -4.46 -13.19 2.60
CA LEU A 129 -5.38 -12.79 3.67
C LEU A 129 -6.82 -13.16 3.35
N LEU A 130 -7.31 -12.80 2.16
CA LEU A 130 -8.68 -13.07 1.74
C LEU A 130 -8.98 -14.57 1.63
N PHE A 131 -8.02 -15.37 1.15
CA PHE A 131 -8.16 -16.83 1.09
C PHE A 131 -8.08 -17.49 2.48
N SER A 132 -7.33 -16.92 3.42
CA SER A 132 -7.23 -17.46 4.79
C SER A 132 -8.55 -17.34 5.58
N ASP A 133 -9.29 -16.24 5.39
CA ASP A 133 -10.61 -16.05 6.01
C ASP A 133 -11.66 -17.00 5.43
N THR A 134 -11.56 -17.30 4.13
CA THR A 134 -12.48 -18.24 3.46
C THR A 134 -12.31 -19.67 3.99
N MET A 135 -11.07 -20.13 4.18
CA MET A 135 -10.78 -21.47 4.70
C MET A 135 -11.13 -21.64 6.20
N ALA A 136 -11.08 -20.57 6.98
CA ALA A 136 -11.46 -20.59 8.40
C ALA A 136 -12.97 -20.76 8.61
N ILE A 137 -13.80 -20.29 7.67
CA ILE A 137 -15.27 -20.39 7.74
C ILE A 137 -15.76 -21.80 7.42
N GLU A 138 -15.05 -22.54 6.56
CA GLU A 138 -15.46 -23.88 6.14
C GLU A 138 -14.95 -25.02 7.04
N GLY A 139 -14.27 -24.72 8.15
CA GLY A 139 -13.81 -25.74 9.10
C GLY A 139 -12.73 -26.68 8.55
N PHE A 140 -12.09 -26.32 7.44
CA PHE A 140 -10.96 -27.06 6.90
C PHE A 140 -9.69 -26.74 7.71
N PRO A 141 -8.90 -27.75 8.13
CA PRO A 141 -7.63 -27.49 8.77
C PRO A 141 -6.73 -26.75 7.80
N SER A 142 -6.13 -25.68 8.31
CA SER A 142 -5.13 -24.85 7.63
C SER A 142 -4.22 -25.67 6.70
N PRO A 143 -4.05 -25.29 5.42
CA PRO A 143 -3.17 -26.00 4.49
C PRO A 143 -1.69 -26.02 4.97
N TYR A 144 -1.35 -25.22 5.98
CA TYR A 144 -0.03 -25.20 6.60
C TYR A 144 0.24 -26.36 7.57
N LEU A 145 -0.72 -27.26 7.80
CA LEU A 145 -0.46 -28.61 8.33
C LEU A 145 -0.20 -29.65 7.23
N MET A 146 -0.30 -29.29 5.96
CA MET A 146 0.02 -30.16 4.83
C MET A 146 1.14 -29.56 3.98
N THR A 147 2.37 -29.66 4.50
CA THR A 147 3.55 -29.73 3.63
C THR A 147 3.40 -30.96 2.73
N GLY A 148 2.82 -30.82 1.53
CA GLY A 148 2.85 -31.91 0.56
C GLY A 148 1.80 -32.02 -0.55
N VAL A 149 1.03 -30.99 -0.92
CA VAL A 149 0.09 -31.14 -2.06
C VAL A 149 0.07 -29.91 -2.99
N TYR A 150 1.08 -29.80 -3.86
CA TYR A 150 0.91 -29.19 -5.17
C TYR A 150 0.65 -30.30 -6.18
N ALA A 151 -0.62 -30.65 -6.38
CA ALA A 151 -1.11 -31.36 -7.56
C ALA A 151 -2.64 -31.20 -7.60
N TYR A 152 -3.21 -31.08 -8.79
CA TYR A 152 -4.60 -30.74 -9.12
C TYR A 152 -4.88 -29.24 -8.99
N TYR A 153 -5.10 -28.45 -10.05
CA TYR A 153 -5.86 -28.72 -11.25
C TYR A 153 -5.33 -27.89 -12.44
N ALA A 154 -4.99 -28.56 -13.53
CA ALA A 154 -4.96 -27.96 -14.86
C ALA A 154 -5.42 -29.03 -15.87
N GLN A 155 -6.73 -29.27 -15.90
CA GLN A 155 -7.45 -29.89 -17.01
C GLN A 155 -8.91 -29.48 -16.89
N ILE A 156 -9.28 -28.41 -17.59
CA ILE A 156 -10.55 -28.27 -18.31
C ILE A 156 -10.19 -27.64 -19.66
#